data_AF-A0A6F9BH13-F1
#
_entry.id   AF-A0A6F9BH13-F1
#
_cell.length_a   1.000
_cell.length_b   1.000
_cell.length_c   1.000
_cell.angle_alpha   90.00
_cell.angle_beta   90.00
_cell.angle_gamma   90.00
#
_symmetry.space_group_name_H-M   'P 1'
#
loop_
_entity.id
_entity.type
_entity.pdbx_description
1 polymer ?
#
loop_
_entity_poly.entity_id
_entity_poly.type
_entity_poly.pdbx_seq_one_letter_code
_entity_poly.pdbx_strand_id
1 'polypeptide(L)'
;MATTPQLFEEPFDADEYIERLAWRTPGGGSKGGAEAFDPKSEDNSEAVRNGRPPSSESYKELKQLDEKIQRRVEKLEHQCHREAKEFAHKVQDLQRSNQVAFQHFQELDEHISYVATKVCHLGDQLEGVNTPRQRAVEAQRLMTYFNEFLDGDLRSDVFNNPEKPGVQRLLVISSMVYREEVEEGSFNMISYVEMLLLLIKEAADIIQKLHLIAQELPFDRFADVKAKIASKYHDLERQLIQEFTAAQRRGEIGRMREVAAVLLHFKGYAHCVDVYIKQCQEGAYMRSDVFEDTALLCQRVNKQVGEVFQSPETVMAKLIQNIFENKLQVQTTALAAKLTEFNLGSDKHTFLSKLIKNIFSTYLESYIEMEKDYLRTRSAMILQRYYDSKNHQKRPLGGGRQRTNLPLGPSIDTHGETFLSQEVVVNLLQETRHAFERCNRLSDPSDLPKNAFSIFLLLVEHLCVDHIDYALEIGLSGTHNSH
;
A
#
# COMPACT_ATOMS: atom_id res chain seq x y z
N MET A 1 29.66 -44.10 63.94
CA MET A 1 29.45 -43.16 62.83
C MET A 1 30.72 -43.09 62.01
N ALA A 2 30.72 -43.72 60.83
CA ALA A 2 31.64 -43.41 59.73
C ALA A 2 31.01 -44.01 58.47
N THR A 3 30.34 -43.15 57.73
CA THR A 3 29.74 -43.35 56.41
C THR A 3 30.80 -43.84 55.42
N THR A 4 30.66 -45.06 54.89
CA THR A 4 31.32 -45.44 53.64
C THR A 4 30.66 -44.67 52.50
N PRO A 5 31.38 -43.75 51.83
CA PRO A 5 30.78 -42.80 50.91
C PRO A 5 30.33 -43.50 49.62
N GLN A 6 29.15 -43.10 49.14
CA GLN A 6 28.60 -43.42 47.82
C GLN A 6 29.59 -42.99 46.74
N LEU A 7 30.44 -43.89 46.27
CA LEU A 7 31.56 -43.54 45.39
C LEU A 7 31.17 -43.36 43.91
N PHE A 8 29.89 -43.50 43.53
CA PHE A 8 29.52 -43.66 42.10
C PHE A 8 28.14 -43.09 41.72
N GLU A 9 27.89 -41.80 41.99
CA GLU A 9 26.84 -41.03 41.27
C GLU A 9 27.40 -40.24 40.08
N GLU A 10 28.71 -39.98 40.07
CA GLU A 10 29.43 -39.26 39.00
C GLU A 10 30.08 -40.23 38.00
N PRO A 11 30.33 -39.82 36.73
CA PRO A 11 31.07 -40.62 35.76
C PRO A 11 32.44 -41.01 36.35
N PHE A 12 32.85 -42.26 36.16
CA PHE A 12 34.11 -42.76 36.69
C PHE A 12 35.29 -41.95 36.14
N ASP A 13 35.96 -41.20 37.01
CA ASP A 13 37.18 -40.47 36.69
C ASP A 13 38.39 -41.35 37.06
N ALA A 14 39.10 -41.79 36.02
CA ALA A 14 40.27 -42.64 36.17
C ALA A 14 41.43 -41.91 36.86
N ASP A 15 41.60 -40.61 36.60
CA ASP A 15 42.70 -39.82 37.14
C ASP A 15 42.48 -39.57 38.63
N GLU A 16 41.25 -39.22 39.03
CA GLU A 16 40.90 -39.04 40.44
C GLU A 16 40.99 -40.37 41.22
N TYR A 17 40.58 -41.49 40.61
CA TYR A 17 40.68 -42.80 41.23
C TYR A 17 42.15 -43.21 41.45
N ILE A 18 43.01 -43.02 40.45
CA ILE A 18 44.46 -43.29 40.53
C ILE A 18 45.11 -42.39 41.58
N GLU A 19 44.74 -41.10 41.63
CA GLU A 19 45.26 -40.16 42.62
C GLU A 19 44.87 -40.58 44.05
N ARG A 20 43.59 -40.91 44.29
CA ARG A 20 43.13 -41.42 45.59
C ARG A 20 43.80 -42.74 45.99
N LEU A 21 44.05 -43.64 45.03
CA LEU A 21 44.73 -44.92 45.26
C LEU A 21 46.22 -44.71 45.60
N ALA A 22 46.88 -43.77 44.93
CA ALA A 22 48.24 -43.34 45.25
C ALA A 22 48.33 -42.76 46.67
N TRP A 23 47.36 -41.95 47.11
CA TRP A 23 47.28 -41.41 48.48
C TRP A 23 47.03 -42.47 49.55
N ARG A 24 46.33 -43.57 49.23
CA ARG A 24 46.04 -44.67 50.18
C ARG A 24 47.16 -45.71 50.26
N THR A 25 48.10 -45.69 49.33
CA THR A 25 49.24 -46.61 49.32
C THR A 25 50.29 -46.14 50.34
N PRO A 26 50.78 -47.01 51.24
CA PRO A 26 51.84 -46.64 52.20
C PRO A 26 53.05 -46.04 51.47
N GLY A 27 53.44 -44.81 51.84
CA GLY A 27 54.53 -44.06 51.19
C GLY A 27 54.13 -43.19 49.99
N GLY A 28 52.84 -43.13 49.62
CA GLY A 28 52.31 -42.27 48.55
C GLY A 28 51.66 -40.98 49.05
N GLY A 29 51.88 -39.88 48.34
CA GLY A 29 51.36 -38.52 48.63
C GLY A 29 52.40 -37.56 49.22
N SER A 30 52.13 -36.24 49.16
CA SER A 30 53.07 -35.15 49.50
C SER A 30 53.59 -35.11 50.96
N LYS A 31 53.26 -36.09 51.79
CA LYS A 31 53.75 -36.21 53.19
C LYS A 31 54.64 -37.43 53.44
N GLY A 32 54.81 -38.34 52.47
CA GLY A 32 55.73 -39.47 52.56
C GLY A 32 57.01 -39.17 51.77
N GLY A 33 58.12 -38.90 52.47
CA GLY A 33 59.44 -38.83 51.84
C GLY A 33 59.85 -40.19 51.27
N ALA A 34 60.87 -40.22 50.41
CA ALA A 34 61.36 -41.44 49.72
C ALA A 34 61.69 -42.62 50.64
N GLU A 35 61.89 -42.37 51.94
CA GLU A 35 62.15 -43.41 52.96
C GLU A 35 60.87 -44.09 53.49
N ALA A 36 59.69 -43.53 53.25
CA ALA A 36 58.41 -44.10 53.66
C ALA A 36 57.78 -45.02 52.59
N PHE A 37 58.26 -44.95 51.35
CA PHE A 37 57.90 -45.90 50.29
C PHE A 37 58.98 -46.98 50.22
N ASP A 38 58.84 -47.99 51.07
CA ASP A 38 59.71 -49.14 51.09
C ASP A 38 59.10 -50.27 50.23
N PRO A 39 59.71 -50.63 49.08
CA PRO A 39 59.23 -51.74 48.26
C PRO A 39 59.30 -53.10 48.98
N LYS A 40 59.97 -53.16 50.14
CA LYS A 40 60.26 -54.37 50.91
C LYS A 40 59.91 -54.26 52.40
N SER A 41 59.19 -53.23 52.84
CA SER A 41 58.70 -53.18 54.22
C SER A 41 57.75 -54.34 54.49
N GLU A 42 57.77 -54.85 55.72
CA GLU A 42 57.16 -56.13 56.07
C GLU A 42 55.65 -56.20 55.77
N ASP A 43 54.93 -55.06 55.78
CA ASP A 43 53.53 -54.93 55.35
C ASP A 43 53.31 -55.18 53.84
N ASN A 44 54.29 -54.83 53.00
CA ASN A 44 54.29 -55.13 51.57
C ASN A 44 54.76 -56.57 51.30
N SER A 45 55.59 -57.12 52.19
CA SER A 45 56.10 -58.50 52.08
C SER A 45 55.06 -59.56 52.47
N GLU A 46 54.16 -59.29 53.42
CA GLU A 46 53.06 -60.20 53.74
C GLU A 46 51.95 -60.20 52.68
N ALA A 47 51.75 -59.07 51.99
CA ALA A 47 50.89 -58.96 50.82
C ALA A 47 51.45 -59.77 49.62
N VAL A 48 52.79 -59.80 49.45
CA VAL A 48 53.45 -60.54 48.36
C VAL A 48 53.64 -62.03 48.69
N ARG A 49 53.93 -62.41 49.95
CA ARG A 49 54.24 -63.79 50.34
C ARG A 49 53.00 -64.69 50.49
N ASN A 50 51.83 -64.11 50.73
CA ASN A 50 50.54 -64.82 50.72
C ASN A 50 49.73 -64.58 49.43
N GLY A 51 50.34 -64.03 48.37
CA GLY A 51 49.68 -63.83 47.07
C GLY A 51 48.45 -62.92 47.12
N ARG A 52 48.32 -62.08 48.17
CA ARG A 52 47.23 -61.12 48.31
C ARG A 52 47.81 -59.71 48.15
N PRO A 53 47.97 -59.21 46.92
CA PRO A 53 48.47 -57.87 46.70
C PRO A 53 47.50 -56.82 47.32
N PRO A 54 47.99 -55.61 47.68
CA PRO A 54 47.14 -54.48 48.09
C PRO A 54 46.14 -54.10 47.00
N SER A 55 46.38 -54.56 45.77
CA SER A 55 45.48 -54.47 44.63
C SER A 55 44.28 -55.42 44.69
N SER A 56 44.22 -56.42 45.57
CA SER A 56 43.12 -57.40 45.55
C SER A 56 41.77 -56.82 45.99
N GLU A 57 41.75 -55.84 46.90
CA GLU A 57 40.52 -55.13 47.28
C GLU A 57 40.15 -54.07 46.24
N SER A 58 41.10 -53.23 45.79
CA SER A 58 40.85 -52.25 44.72
C SER A 58 40.45 -52.88 43.38
N TYR A 59 41.06 -54.02 43.03
CA TYR A 59 40.66 -54.82 41.86
C TYR A 59 39.26 -55.40 42.04
N LYS A 60 38.88 -55.84 43.25
CA LYS A 60 37.50 -56.27 43.53
C LYS A 60 36.51 -55.10 43.42
N GLU A 61 36.86 -53.91 43.90
CA GLU A 61 36.03 -52.70 43.79
C GLU A 61 35.84 -52.28 42.32
N LEU A 62 36.93 -52.21 41.53
CA LEU A 62 36.87 -51.93 40.10
C LEU A 62 36.07 -52.99 39.34
N LYS A 63 36.24 -54.27 39.67
CA LYS A 63 35.46 -55.36 39.06
C LYS A 63 33.97 -55.27 39.42
N GLN A 64 33.64 -54.92 40.67
CA GLN A 64 32.25 -54.69 41.08
C GLN A 64 31.65 -53.45 40.40
N LEU A 65 32.45 -52.41 40.20
CA LEU A 65 32.04 -51.22 39.47
C LEU A 65 31.79 -51.52 37.99
N ASP A 66 32.72 -52.23 37.34
CA ASP A 66 32.59 -52.70 35.96
C ASP A 66 31.33 -53.55 35.78
N GLU A 67 31.10 -54.54 36.66
CA GLU A 67 29.87 -55.34 36.65
C GLU A 67 28.61 -54.48 36.86
N LYS A 68 28.67 -53.44 37.70
CA LYS A 68 27.55 -52.53 37.96
C LYS A 68 27.28 -51.62 36.75
N ILE A 69 28.32 -51.10 36.11
CA ILE A 69 28.23 -50.26 34.90
C ILE A 69 27.70 -51.12 33.75
N GLN A 70 28.22 -52.33 33.54
CA GLN A 70 27.78 -53.25 32.50
C GLN A 70 26.28 -53.57 32.64
N ARG A 71 25.81 -53.88 33.86
CA ARG A 71 24.37 -54.08 34.13
C ARG A 71 23.54 -52.82 33.87
N ARG A 72 24.10 -51.63 34.09
CA ARG A 72 23.41 -50.35 33.82
C ARG A 72 23.34 -50.08 32.31
N VAL A 73 24.41 -50.36 31.57
CA VAL A 73 24.46 -50.30 30.11
C VAL A 73 23.42 -51.24 29.52
N GLU A 74 23.41 -52.52 29.91
CA GLU A 74 22.43 -53.50 29.43
C GLU A 74 20.98 -53.08 29.72
N LYS A 75 20.71 -52.51 30.90
CA LYS A 75 19.37 -51.97 31.22
C LYS A 75 18.98 -50.79 30.35
N LEU A 76 19.90 -49.84 30.13
CA LEU A 76 19.66 -48.66 29.30
C LEU A 76 19.49 -49.06 27.83
N GLU A 77 20.27 -50.02 27.33
CA GLU A 77 20.12 -50.58 25.98
C GLU A 77 18.76 -51.25 25.81
N HIS A 78 18.35 -52.06 26.78
CA HIS A 78 17.04 -52.73 26.72
C HIS A 78 15.89 -51.72 26.78
N GLN A 79 16.02 -50.68 27.61
CA GLN A 79 15.04 -49.60 27.69
C GLN A 79 14.96 -48.79 26.39
N CYS A 80 16.11 -48.41 25.83
CA CYS A 80 16.20 -47.73 24.54
C CYS A 80 15.55 -48.56 23.43
N HIS A 81 15.81 -49.88 23.40
CA HIS A 81 15.23 -50.77 22.40
C HIS A 81 13.70 -50.89 22.53
N ARG A 82 13.19 -50.95 23.77
CA ARG A 82 11.75 -50.99 24.04
C ARG A 82 11.08 -49.67 23.62
N GLU A 83 11.64 -48.54 24.04
CA GLU A 83 11.13 -47.21 23.69
C GLU A 83 11.18 -46.95 22.17
N ALA A 84 12.25 -47.38 21.48
CA ALA A 84 12.34 -47.31 20.03
C ALA A 84 11.24 -48.12 19.33
N LYS A 85 10.93 -49.32 19.85
CA LYS A 85 9.85 -50.17 19.31
C LYS A 85 8.47 -49.55 19.54
N GLU A 86 8.21 -49.02 20.73
CA GLU A 86 6.96 -48.31 21.05
C GLU A 86 6.79 -47.05 20.19
N PHE A 87 7.86 -46.28 20.01
CA PHE A 87 7.88 -45.11 19.14
C PHE A 87 7.57 -45.48 17.69
N ALA A 88 8.19 -46.54 17.15
CA ALA A 88 7.94 -47.02 15.80
C ALA A 88 6.46 -47.40 15.58
N HIS A 89 5.84 -48.10 16.54
CA HIS A 89 4.41 -48.41 16.48
C HIS A 89 3.55 -47.14 16.48
N LYS A 90 3.85 -46.18 17.37
CA LYS A 90 3.09 -44.93 17.46
C LYS A 90 3.19 -44.09 16.18
N VAL A 91 4.37 -44.04 15.55
CA VAL A 91 4.57 -43.38 14.26
C VAL A 91 3.73 -44.05 13.18
N GLN A 92 3.71 -45.39 13.14
CA GLN A 92 2.92 -46.15 12.16
C GLN A 92 1.41 -45.88 12.31
N ASP A 93 0.91 -45.84 13.54
CA ASP A 93 -0.51 -45.56 13.80
C ASP A 93 -0.88 -44.11 13.47
N LEU A 94 -0.02 -43.15 13.82
CA LEU A 94 -0.20 -41.74 13.42
C LEU A 94 -0.18 -41.58 11.90
N GLN A 95 0.72 -42.28 11.20
CA GLN A 95 0.78 -42.24 9.74
C GLN A 95 -0.48 -42.80 9.11
N ARG A 96 -1.02 -43.92 9.64
CA ARG A 96 -2.30 -44.49 9.18
C ARG A 96 -3.46 -43.52 9.43
N SER A 97 -3.54 -42.93 10.62
CA SER A 97 -4.60 -41.96 10.96
C SER A 97 -4.53 -40.71 10.08
N ASN A 98 -3.33 -40.20 9.81
CA ASN A 98 -3.13 -39.05 8.94
C ASN A 98 -3.53 -39.37 7.48
N GLN A 99 -3.24 -40.58 7.00
CA GLN A 99 -3.64 -41.01 5.66
C GLN A 99 -5.17 -41.06 5.51
N VAL A 100 -5.91 -41.53 6.53
CA VAL A 100 -7.38 -41.50 6.53
C VAL A 100 -7.91 -40.07 6.58
N ALA A 101 -7.32 -39.21 7.42
CA ALA A 101 -7.70 -37.80 7.48
C ALA A 101 -7.49 -37.09 6.13
N PHE A 102 -6.39 -37.39 5.44
CA PHE A 102 -6.10 -36.86 4.12
C PHE A 102 -7.15 -37.27 3.07
N GLN A 103 -7.61 -38.52 3.10
CA GLN A 103 -8.69 -38.99 2.23
C GLN A 103 -9.99 -38.20 2.49
N HIS A 104 -10.37 -37.99 3.76
CA HIS A 104 -11.53 -37.18 4.09
C HIS A 104 -11.38 -35.72 3.65
N PHE A 105 -10.18 -35.14 3.71
CA PHE A 105 -9.94 -33.81 3.17
C PHE A 105 -10.07 -33.75 1.65
N GLN A 106 -9.62 -34.77 0.92
CA GLN A 106 -9.81 -34.85 -0.53
C GLN A 106 -11.29 -34.96 -0.90
N GLU A 107 -12.05 -35.83 -0.22
CA GLU A 107 -13.50 -35.96 -0.43
C GLU A 107 -14.22 -34.64 -0.14
N LEU A 108 -13.84 -33.96 0.95
CA LEU A 108 -14.41 -32.66 1.31
C LEU A 108 -14.09 -31.60 0.25
N ASP A 109 -12.86 -31.56 -0.25
CA ASP A 109 -12.43 -30.60 -1.28
C ASP A 109 -13.18 -30.81 -2.61
N GLU A 110 -13.39 -32.06 -3.02
CA GLU A 110 -14.22 -32.40 -4.17
C GLU A 110 -15.68 -31.94 -3.97
N HIS A 111 -16.23 -32.17 -2.78
CA HIS A 111 -17.58 -31.72 -2.44
C HIS A 111 -17.70 -30.19 -2.43
N ILE A 112 -16.73 -29.48 -1.84
CA ILE A 112 -16.69 -28.01 -1.83
C ILE A 112 -16.61 -27.49 -3.25
N SER A 113 -15.72 -28.06 -4.08
CA SER A 113 -15.56 -27.69 -5.49
C SER A 113 -16.84 -27.91 -6.29
N TYR A 114 -17.52 -29.04 -6.08
CA TYR A 114 -18.80 -29.34 -6.71
C TYR A 114 -19.89 -28.35 -6.30
N VAL A 115 -20.04 -28.10 -5.00
CA VAL A 115 -21.04 -27.15 -4.47
C VAL A 115 -20.74 -25.73 -4.97
N ALA A 116 -19.50 -25.27 -4.91
CA ALA A 116 -19.09 -23.96 -5.41
C ALA A 116 -19.45 -23.78 -6.89
N THR A 117 -19.18 -24.82 -7.71
CA THR A 117 -19.56 -24.83 -9.12
C THR A 117 -21.08 -24.69 -9.28
N LYS A 118 -21.88 -25.47 -8.54
CA LYS A 118 -23.35 -25.39 -8.61
C LYS A 118 -23.90 -24.04 -8.14
N VAL A 119 -23.32 -23.46 -7.09
CA VAL A 119 -23.69 -22.13 -6.57
C VAL A 119 -23.38 -21.05 -7.59
N CYS A 120 -22.24 -21.11 -8.28
CA CYS A 120 -21.90 -20.17 -9.35
C CYS A 120 -22.96 -20.21 -10.47
N HIS A 121 -23.28 -21.42 -10.97
CA HIS A 121 -24.29 -21.57 -12.03
C HIS A 121 -25.67 -21.07 -11.59
N LEU A 122 -26.07 -21.32 -10.34
CA LEU A 122 -27.33 -20.80 -9.80
C LEU A 122 -27.29 -19.27 -9.68
N GLY A 123 -26.16 -18.71 -9.26
CA GLY A 123 -25.90 -17.27 -9.23
C GLY A 123 -26.08 -16.64 -10.61
N ASP A 124 -25.46 -17.23 -11.64
CA ASP A 124 -25.56 -16.77 -13.03
C ASP A 124 -27.01 -16.81 -13.55
N GLN A 125 -27.75 -17.88 -13.23
CA GLN A 125 -29.17 -18.00 -13.59
C GLN A 125 -30.04 -16.97 -12.88
N LEU A 126 -29.80 -16.75 -11.58
CA LEU A 126 -30.53 -15.75 -10.79
C LEU A 126 -30.23 -14.34 -11.27
N GLU A 127 -28.98 -14.00 -11.56
CA GLU A 127 -28.60 -12.71 -12.12
C GLU A 127 -29.19 -12.52 -13.53
N GLY A 128 -29.19 -13.57 -14.35
CA GLY A 128 -29.78 -13.59 -15.69
C GLY A 128 -31.28 -13.29 -15.69
N VAL A 129 -32.03 -13.69 -14.65
CA VAL A 129 -33.45 -13.36 -14.49
C VAL A 129 -33.67 -12.05 -13.72
N ASN A 130 -32.87 -11.77 -12.71
CA ASN A 130 -33.08 -10.62 -11.82
C ASN A 130 -32.66 -9.30 -12.49
N THR A 131 -31.59 -9.28 -13.28
CA THR A 131 -31.12 -8.09 -14.00
C THR A 131 -32.18 -7.52 -14.96
N PRO A 132 -32.77 -8.30 -15.90
CA PRO A 132 -33.81 -7.76 -16.78
C PRO A 132 -35.06 -7.35 -16.00
N ARG A 133 -35.42 -8.05 -14.93
CA ARG A 133 -36.53 -7.67 -14.05
C ARG A 133 -36.29 -6.32 -13.38
N GLN A 134 -35.10 -6.10 -12.79
CA GLN A 134 -34.72 -4.82 -12.19
C GLN A 134 -34.72 -3.70 -13.23
N ARG A 135 -34.15 -3.93 -14.42
CA ARG A 135 -34.18 -2.97 -15.53
C ARG A 135 -35.61 -2.62 -15.97
N ALA A 136 -36.51 -3.61 -16.04
CA ALA A 136 -37.91 -3.39 -16.40
C ALA A 136 -38.65 -2.55 -15.35
N VAL A 137 -38.43 -2.83 -14.06
CA VAL A 137 -39.00 -2.05 -12.94
C VAL A 137 -38.48 -0.61 -12.96
N GLU A 138 -37.19 -0.42 -13.20
CA GLU A 138 -36.58 0.90 -13.31
C GLU A 138 -37.08 1.67 -14.53
N ALA A 139 -37.19 1.02 -15.69
CA ALA A 139 -37.74 1.62 -16.90
C ALA A 139 -39.20 2.04 -16.70
N GLN A 140 -40.03 1.17 -16.09
CA GLN A 140 -41.41 1.51 -15.74
C GLN A 140 -41.45 2.74 -14.82
N ARG A 141 -40.59 2.77 -13.80
CA ARG A 141 -40.48 3.88 -12.86
C ARG A 141 -40.13 5.19 -13.58
N LEU A 142 -39.11 5.19 -14.46
CA LEU A 142 -38.72 6.36 -15.24
C LEU A 142 -39.82 6.80 -16.21
N MET A 143 -40.53 5.87 -16.84
CA MET A 143 -41.68 6.19 -17.70
C MET A 143 -42.80 6.87 -16.92
N THR A 144 -43.06 6.45 -15.68
CA THR A 144 -44.04 7.13 -14.79
C THR A 144 -43.65 8.59 -14.55
N TYR A 145 -42.40 8.86 -14.15
CA TYR A 145 -41.95 10.24 -13.95
C TYR A 145 -41.93 11.05 -15.25
N PHE A 146 -41.54 10.44 -16.37
CA PHE A 146 -41.56 11.11 -17.67
C PHE A 146 -43.00 11.54 -18.04
N ASN A 147 -44.00 10.69 -17.78
CA ASN A 147 -45.41 11.03 -17.97
C ASN A 147 -45.85 12.18 -17.06
N GLU A 148 -45.40 12.24 -15.80
CA GLU A 148 -45.68 13.39 -14.93
C GLU A 148 -45.13 14.71 -15.51
N PHE A 149 -43.94 14.68 -16.12
CA PHE A 149 -43.38 15.86 -16.81
C PHE A 149 -44.14 16.21 -18.10
N LEU A 150 -44.66 15.22 -18.83
CA LEU A 150 -45.55 15.45 -19.98
C LEU A 150 -46.82 16.16 -19.56
N ASP A 151 -47.52 15.61 -18.56
CA ASP A 151 -48.79 16.13 -18.05
C ASP A 151 -48.62 17.50 -17.36
N GLY A 152 -47.42 17.82 -16.88
CA GLY A 152 -47.11 19.06 -16.18
C GLY A 152 -47.55 19.05 -14.71
N ASP A 153 -48.03 17.91 -14.21
CA ASP A 153 -48.42 17.68 -12.84
C ASP A 153 -47.45 16.68 -12.21
N LEU A 154 -46.45 17.20 -11.48
CA LEU A 154 -45.51 16.39 -10.72
C LEU A 154 -46.22 15.83 -9.49
N ARG A 155 -46.91 14.70 -9.66
CA ARG A 155 -47.68 14.05 -8.58
C ARG A 155 -46.77 13.39 -7.57
N SER A 156 -45.60 12.92 -8.00
CA SER A 156 -44.66 12.25 -7.13
C SER A 156 -44.00 13.19 -6.13
N ASP A 157 -43.90 12.73 -4.89
CA ASP A 157 -43.30 13.45 -3.77
C ASP A 157 -41.79 13.71 -3.96
N VAL A 158 -41.11 12.91 -4.80
CA VAL A 158 -39.67 13.01 -5.06
C VAL A 158 -39.27 14.40 -5.59
N PHE A 159 -40.11 15.04 -6.42
CA PHE A 159 -39.82 16.34 -7.01
C PHE A 159 -40.56 17.51 -6.35
N ASN A 160 -41.49 17.20 -5.45
CA ASN A 160 -42.29 18.17 -4.71
C ASN A 160 -41.68 18.38 -3.32
N ASN A 161 -41.50 19.65 -2.95
CA ASN A 161 -40.86 20.12 -1.72
C ASN A 161 -40.88 19.11 -0.54
N PRO A 162 -39.71 18.74 0.04
CA PRO A 162 -39.61 17.80 1.16
C PRO A 162 -40.43 18.17 2.41
N GLU A 163 -40.92 19.40 2.51
CA GLU A 163 -41.78 19.86 3.60
C GLU A 163 -43.26 19.45 3.47
N LYS A 164 -43.67 18.75 2.40
CA LYS A 164 -45.06 18.29 2.27
C LYS A 164 -45.38 17.20 3.32
N PRO A 165 -46.54 17.29 4.01
CA PRO A 165 -46.93 16.35 5.06
C PRO A 165 -47.11 14.89 4.59
N GLY A 166 -47.20 14.65 3.27
CA GLY A 166 -47.22 13.31 2.67
C GLY A 166 -45.89 12.57 2.80
N VAL A 167 -44.77 13.27 2.60
CA VAL A 167 -43.41 12.73 2.78
C VAL A 167 -43.19 12.41 4.26
N GLN A 168 -43.63 13.29 5.18
CA GLN A 168 -43.64 13.03 6.63
C GLN A 168 -44.47 11.81 7.04
N ARG A 169 -45.58 11.52 6.35
CA ARG A 169 -46.35 10.28 6.60
C ARG A 169 -45.64 9.03 6.08
N LEU A 170 -45.02 9.09 4.91
CA LEU A 170 -44.20 8.00 4.36
C LEU A 170 -42.91 7.75 5.19
N LEU A 171 -42.34 8.81 5.75
CA LEU A 171 -41.28 8.84 6.76
C LEU A 171 -41.69 8.06 8.02
N VAL A 172 -42.87 8.38 8.56
CA VAL A 172 -43.43 7.71 9.74
C VAL A 172 -43.75 6.24 9.43
N ILE A 173 -44.36 5.95 8.28
CA ILE A 173 -44.70 4.57 7.89
C ILE A 173 -43.43 3.74 7.66
N SER A 174 -42.41 4.26 6.97
CA SER A 174 -41.13 3.54 6.80
C SER A 174 -40.42 3.30 8.13
N SER A 175 -40.49 4.25 9.07
CA SER A 175 -39.99 4.05 10.45
C SER A 175 -40.82 3.07 11.28
N MET A 176 -42.08 2.79 10.88
CA MET A 176 -42.98 1.84 11.53
C MET A 176 -42.88 0.43 10.91
N VAL A 177 -42.63 0.30 9.60
CA VAL A 177 -42.49 -0.99 8.91
C VAL A 177 -41.14 -1.67 9.22
N TYR A 178 -40.09 -0.92 9.53
CA TYR A 178 -38.79 -1.47 9.97
C TYR A 178 -38.75 -1.84 11.47
N ARG A 179 -39.90 -1.85 12.17
CA ARG A 179 -39.96 -2.09 13.61
C ARG A 179 -40.08 -3.58 13.99
N GLU A 180 -40.23 -4.50 13.04
CA GLU A 180 -40.63 -5.87 13.40
C GLU A 180 -39.53 -6.93 13.53
N GLU A 181 -38.25 -6.66 13.21
CA GLU A 181 -37.20 -7.66 13.49
C GLU A 181 -35.89 -7.03 13.98
N VAL A 182 -35.38 -7.62 15.07
CA VAL A 182 -34.02 -7.58 15.66
C VAL A 182 -33.83 -6.78 16.96
N GLU A 183 -33.15 -7.47 17.87
CA GLU A 183 -32.92 -7.28 19.30
C GLU A 183 -32.25 -5.95 19.70
N GLU A 184 -32.50 -5.58 20.95
CA GLU A 184 -31.94 -4.44 21.67
C GLU A 184 -30.41 -4.36 21.52
N GLY A 185 -29.90 -3.32 20.87
CA GLY A 185 -28.48 -2.98 21.03
C GLY A 185 -27.75 -2.21 19.93
N SER A 186 -28.40 -1.34 19.15
CA SER A 186 -27.81 -0.13 18.54
C SER A 186 -28.68 0.39 17.39
N PHE A 187 -29.82 1.03 17.68
CA PHE A 187 -30.53 1.76 16.63
C PHE A 187 -30.13 3.23 16.68
N ASN A 188 -29.22 3.63 15.79
CA ASN A 188 -29.06 5.04 15.46
C ASN A 188 -30.36 5.47 14.81
N MET A 189 -31.12 6.30 15.53
CA MET A 189 -32.27 7.01 15.00
C MET A 189 -31.83 7.72 13.72
N ILE A 190 -32.26 7.23 12.55
CA ILE A 190 -31.99 7.90 11.28
C ILE A 190 -32.52 9.31 11.42
N SER A 191 -31.60 10.29 11.46
CA SER A 191 -31.97 11.68 11.69
C SER A 191 -32.85 12.15 10.55
N TYR A 192 -33.81 13.04 10.81
CA TYR A 192 -34.59 13.72 9.76
C TYR A 192 -33.70 14.26 8.62
N VAL A 193 -32.45 14.63 8.94
CA VAL A 193 -31.43 15.11 7.99
C VAL A 193 -30.93 14.01 7.04
N GLU A 194 -30.75 12.78 7.53
CA GLU A 194 -30.33 11.62 6.72
C GLU A 194 -31.45 11.20 5.76
N MET A 195 -32.71 11.29 6.20
CA MET A 195 -33.84 10.94 5.36
C MET A 195 -34.13 12.00 4.29
N LEU A 196 -33.97 13.28 4.62
CA LEU A 196 -34.04 14.37 3.64
C LEU A 196 -32.99 14.20 2.52
N LEU A 197 -31.81 13.73 2.88
CA LEU A 197 -30.75 13.44 1.91
C LEU A 197 -31.09 12.27 0.99
N LEU A 198 -31.69 11.21 1.51
CA LEU A 198 -32.11 10.07 0.70
C LEU A 198 -33.11 10.51 -0.38
N LEU A 199 -34.05 11.39 -0.04
CA LEU A 199 -35.00 11.94 -1.01
C LEU A 199 -34.29 12.78 -2.09
N ILE A 200 -33.32 13.62 -1.70
CA ILE A 200 -32.54 14.42 -2.64
C ILE A 200 -31.68 13.52 -3.55
N LYS A 201 -31.06 12.47 -3.00
CA LYS A 201 -30.31 11.45 -3.76
C LYS A 201 -31.20 10.77 -4.79
N GLU A 202 -32.41 10.38 -4.38
CA GLU A 202 -33.39 9.74 -5.26
C GLU A 202 -33.87 10.68 -6.37
N ALA A 203 -34.21 11.93 -6.03
CA ALA A 203 -34.59 12.95 -7.01
C ALA A 203 -33.46 13.22 -8.02
N ALA A 204 -32.22 13.28 -7.54
CA ALA A 204 -31.04 13.51 -8.34
C ALA A 204 -30.76 12.34 -9.32
N ASP A 205 -30.89 11.09 -8.87
CA ASP A 205 -30.75 9.90 -9.70
C ASP A 205 -31.81 9.87 -10.82
N ILE A 206 -33.08 10.07 -10.46
CA ILE A 206 -34.19 10.04 -11.42
C ILE A 206 -34.04 11.17 -12.44
N ILE A 207 -33.78 12.41 -12.01
CA ILE A 207 -33.70 13.53 -12.94
C ILE A 207 -32.51 13.41 -13.90
N GLN A 208 -31.39 12.83 -13.43
CA GLN A 208 -30.21 12.61 -14.26
C GLN A 208 -30.53 11.59 -15.37
N LYS A 209 -31.16 10.46 -15.01
CA LYS A 209 -31.57 9.43 -15.97
C LYS A 209 -32.59 9.97 -16.96
N LEU A 210 -33.59 10.73 -16.47
CA LEU A 210 -34.57 11.39 -17.33
C LEU A 210 -33.92 12.41 -18.27
N HIS A 211 -32.92 13.16 -17.80
CA HIS A 211 -32.21 14.13 -18.62
C HIS A 211 -31.39 13.46 -19.74
N LEU A 212 -30.76 12.31 -19.46
CA LEU A 212 -30.10 11.50 -20.49
C LEU A 212 -31.10 10.94 -21.51
N ILE A 213 -32.20 10.33 -21.05
CA ILE A 213 -33.27 9.83 -21.93
C ILE A 213 -33.83 10.96 -22.79
N ALA A 214 -34.07 12.12 -22.18
CA ALA A 214 -34.57 13.29 -22.88
C ALA A 214 -33.62 13.66 -24.03
N GLN A 215 -32.30 13.68 -23.85
CA GLN A 215 -31.35 14.05 -24.91
C GLN A 215 -31.51 13.20 -26.19
N GLU A 216 -31.79 11.90 -26.05
CA GLU A 216 -31.97 10.94 -27.15
C GLU A 216 -33.32 11.07 -27.90
N LEU A 217 -34.31 11.78 -27.35
CA LEU A 217 -35.63 11.91 -27.98
C LEU A 217 -35.65 12.94 -29.14
N PRO A 218 -36.48 12.75 -30.18
CA PRO A 218 -36.59 13.71 -31.28
C PRO A 218 -37.11 15.06 -30.79
N PHE A 219 -36.44 16.15 -31.21
CA PHE A 219 -36.74 17.50 -30.72
C PHE A 219 -38.17 17.97 -31.05
N ASP A 220 -38.63 17.73 -32.28
CA ASP A 220 -39.86 18.29 -32.83
C ASP A 220 -41.14 17.95 -32.04
N ARG A 221 -41.16 16.80 -31.36
CA ARG A 221 -42.35 16.32 -30.61
C ARG A 221 -42.23 16.46 -29.10
N PHE A 222 -41.01 16.56 -28.57
CA PHE A 222 -40.75 16.50 -27.14
C PHE A 222 -40.05 17.75 -26.60
N ALA A 223 -40.01 18.86 -27.35
CA ALA A 223 -39.35 20.09 -26.95
C ALA A 223 -39.80 20.59 -25.56
N ASP A 224 -41.10 20.59 -25.29
CA ASP A 224 -41.65 21.10 -24.02
C ASP A 224 -41.23 20.23 -22.82
N VAL A 225 -41.36 18.91 -22.92
CA VAL A 225 -40.97 17.99 -21.84
C VAL A 225 -39.45 17.98 -21.64
N LYS A 226 -38.68 18.06 -22.73
CA LYS A 226 -37.22 18.25 -22.70
C LYS A 226 -36.85 19.49 -21.91
N ALA A 227 -37.51 20.62 -22.18
CA ALA A 227 -37.25 21.88 -21.48
C ALA A 227 -37.61 21.79 -19.99
N LYS A 228 -38.74 21.17 -19.64
CA LYS A 228 -39.14 20.97 -18.23
C LYS A 228 -38.14 20.09 -17.46
N ILE A 229 -37.75 18.95 -18.03
CA ILE A 229 -36.75 18.04 -17.43
C ILE A 229 -35.41 18.76 -17.28
N ALA A 230 -34.97 19.47 -18.32
CA ALA A 230 -33.74 20.26 -18.25
C ALA A 230 -33.82 21.34 -17.16
N SER A 231 -34.92 22.09 -17.07
CA SER A 231 -35.08 23.10 -16.00
C SER A 231 -34.93 22.47 -14.63
N LYS A 232 -35.65 21.35 -14.37
CA LYS A 232 -35.60 20.67 -13.07
C LYS A 232 -34.22 20.08 -12.77
N TYR A 233 -33.52 19.56 -13.78
CA TYR A 233 -32.13 19.10 -13.65
C TYR A 233 -31.21 20.23 -13.17
N HIS A 234 -31.25 21.39 -13.83
CA HIS A 234 -30.42 22.54 -13.44
C HIS A 234 -30.85 23.15 -12.09
N ASP A 235 -32.15 23.11 -11.75
CA ASP A 235 -32.63 23.54 -10.43
C ASP A 235 -32.07 22.66 -9.31
N LEU A 236 -32.15 21.33 -9.47
CA LEU A 236 -31.60 20.38 -8.49
C LEU A 236 -30.08 20.49 -8.39
N GLU A 237 -29.39 20.63 -9.51
CA GLU A 237 -27.93 20.87 -9.54
C GLU A 237 -27.56 22.13 -8.75
N ARG A 238 -28.27 23.25 -8.97
CA ARG A 238 -28.05 24.49 -8.21
C ARG A 238 -28.31 24.30 -6.72
N GLN A 239 -29.38 23.62 -6.34
CA GLN A 239 -29.71 23.35 -4.93
C GLN A 239 -28.64 22.49 -4.25
N LEU A 240 -28.14 21.46 -4.93
CA LEU A 240 -27.05 20.62 -4.43
C LEU A 240 -25.75 21.42 -4.23
N ILE A 241 -25.38 22.30 -5.16
CA ILE A 241 -24.19 23.16 -5.01
C ILE A 241 -24.36 24.17 -3.85
N GLN A 242 -25.57 24.72 -3.69
CA GLN A 242 -25.88 25.61 -2.57
C GLN A 242 -25.79 24.89 -1.22
N GLU A 243 -26.34 23.68 -1.13
CA GLU A 243 -26.26 22.82 0.05
C GLU A 243 -24.80 22.45 0.37
N PHE A 244 -24.01 22.08 -0.64
CA PHE A 244 -22.58 21.81 -0.48
C PHE A 244 -21.85 23.03 0.09
N THR A 245 -22.14 24.23 -0.44
CA THR A 245 -21.53 25.48 0.02
C THR A 245 -21.96 25.82 1.45
N ALA A 246 -23.22 25.58 1.80
CA ALA A 246 -23.73 25.77 3.15
C ALA A 246 -23.06 24.80 4.14
N ALA A 247 -22.92 23.53 3.78
CA ALA A 247 -22.21 22.51 4.57
C ALA A 247 -20.74 22.88 4.78
N GLN A 248 -20.07 23.40 3.73
CA GLN A 248 -18.70 23.90 3.83
C GLN A 248 -18.56 25.04 4.84
N ARG A 249 -19.48 26.01 4.82
CA ARG A 249 -19.48 27.14 5.77
C ARG A 249 -19.71 26.70 7.22
N ARG A 250 -20.47 25.62 7.42
CA ARG A 250 -20.74 25.02 8.74
C ARG A 250 -19.64 24.06 9.20
N GLY A 251 -18.72 23.66 8.32
CA GLY A 251 -17.68 22.69 8.61
C GLY A 251 -18.17 21.23 8.62
N GLU A 252 -19.32 20.95 8.01
CA GLU A 252 -19.95 19.62 8.00
C GLU A 252 -19.35 18.71 6.91
N ILE A 253 -18.18 18.13 7.19
CA ILE A 253 -17.41 17.35 6.20
C ILE A 253 -18.18 16.13 5.65
N GLY A 254 -18.89 15.41 6.52
CA GLY A 254 -19.70 14.26 6.11
C GLY A 254 -20.79 14.65 5.11
N ARG A 255 -21.46 15.77 5.36
CA ARG A 255 -22.50 16.30 4.47
C ARG A 255 -21.91 16.72 3.12
N MET A 256 -20.75 17.38 3.12
CA MET A 256 -20.05 17.73 1.89
C MET A 256 -19.71 16.49 1.05
N ARG A 257 -19.20 15.42 1.67
CA ARG A 257 -18.89 14.15 0.99
C ARG A 257 -20.14 13.57 0.32
N GLU A 258 -21.24 13.52 1.04
CA GLU A 258 -22.48 12.95 0.53
C GLU A 258 -23.04 13.75 -0.65
N VAL A 259 -23.05 15.07 -0.55
CA VAL A 259 -23.53 15.95 -1.63
C VAL A 259 -22.59 15.88 -2.84
N ALA A 260 -21.27 15.83 -2.62
CA ALA A 260 -20.29 15.65 -3.69
C ALA A 260 -20.46 14.32 -4.44
N ALA A 261 -20.76 13.23 -3.72
CA ALA A 261 -21.01 11.92 -4.33
C ALA A 261 -22.25 11.93 -5.25
N VAL A 262 -23.28 12.69 -4.90
CA VAL A 262 -24.46 12.90 -5.77
C VAL A 262 -24.09 13.76 -6.97
N LEU A 263 -23.47 14.91 -6.70
CA LEU A 263 -23.08 15.87 -7.73
C LEU A 263 -22.12 15.30 -8.77
N LEU A 264 -21.34 14.26 -8.45
CA LEU A 264 -20.42 13.60 -9.39
C LEU A 264 -21.11 13.18 -10.70
N HIS A 265 -22.39 12.82 -10.64
CA HIS A 265 -23.19 12.40 -11.80
C HIS A 265 -23.79 13.58 -12.59
N PHE A 266 -23.54 14.82 -12.13
CA PHE A 266 -24.02 16.06 -12.73
C PHE A 266 -22.90 16.79 -13.47
N LYS A 267 -23.26 17.50 -14.56
CA LYS A 267 -22.29 18.28 -15.35
C LYS A 267 -21.67 19.42 -14.51
N GLY A 268 -22.41 19.95 -13.55
CA GLY A 268 -22.00 21.00 -12.63
C GLY A 268 -21.05 20.57 -11.51
N TYR A 269 -20.63 19.31 -11.44
CA TYR A 269 -19.63 18.87 -10.45
C TYR A 269 -18.35 19.71 -10.51
N ALA A 270 -17.85 20.01 -11.71
CA ALA A 270 -16.67 20.85 -11.88
C ALA A 270 -16.88 22.26 -11.30
N HIS A 271 -18.09 22.81 -11.43
CA HIS A 271 -18.46 24.09 -10.84
C HIS A 271 -18.53 24.01 -9.31
N CYS A 272 -19.02 22.91 -8.74
CA CYS A 272 -18.98 22.66 -7.30
C CYS A 272 -17.54 22.72 -6.75
N VAL A 273 -16.59 22.10 -7.45
CA VAL A 273 -15.16 22.14 -7.09
C VAL A 273 -14.62 23.58 -7.16
N ASP A 274 -15.01 24.36 -8.17
CA ASP A 274 -14.61 25.77 -8.28
C ASP A 274 -15.14 26.64 -7.14
N VAL A 275 -16.41 26.44 -6.77
CA VAL A 275 -17.03 27.13 -5.64
C VAL A 275 -16.35 26.73 -4.33
N TYR A 276 -16.05 25.44 -4.14
CA TYR A 276 -15.31 24.93 -2.97
C TYR A 276 -13.95 25.62 -2.83
N ILE A 277 -13.16 25.64 -3.91
CA ILE A 277 -11.82 26.26 -3.95
C ILE A 277 -11.90 27.75 -3.62
N LYS A 278 -12.84 28.46 -4.23
CA LYS A 278 -13.05 29.89 -3.99
C LYS A 278 -13.38 30.15 -2.52
N GLN A 279 -14.30 29.37 -1.95
CA GLN A 279 -14.72 29.51 -0.56
C GLN A 279 -13.59 29.16 0.43
N CYS A 280 -12.69 28.23 0.10
CA CYS A 280 -11.49 27.93 0.90
C CYS A 280 -10.48 29.08 0.94
N GLN A 281 -10.40 29.86 -0.15
CA GLN A 281 -9.51 31.02 -0.27
C GLN A 281 -10.09 32.28 0.39
N GLU A 282 -11.40 32.35 0.60
CA GLU A 282 -12.04 33.46 1.32
C GLU A 282 -11.49 33.53 2.75
N GLY A 283 -10.92 34.68 3.10
CA GLY A 283 -10.33 34.89 4.42
C GLY A 283 -8.96 34.24 4.66
N ALA A 284 -8.37 33.57 3.66
CA ALA A 284 -7.11 32.84 3.83
C ALA A 284 -5.85 33.73 3.82
N TYR A 285 -5.92 34.92 3.21
CA TYR A 285 -4.78 35.80 2.99
C TYR A 285 -4.89 37.05 3.88
N MET A 286 -4.36 36.95 5.10
CA MET A 286 -4.45 38.00 6.12
C MET A 286 -3.08 38.48 6.58
N ARG A 287 -2.01 37.74 6.27
CA ARG A 287 -0.63 38.10 6.61
C ARG A 287 0.04 38.91 5.51
N SER A 288 1.15 39.54 5.87
CA SER A 288 2.02 40.25 4.91
C SER A 288 2.73 39.28 3.96
N ASP A 289 3.02 38.06 4.42
CA ASP A 289 3.65 37.02 3.61
C ASP A 289 2.58 36.10 3.01
N VAL A 290 2.31 36.30 1.73
CA VAL A 290 1.32 35.54 0.98
C VAL A 290 1.77 34.10 0.73
N PHE A 291 3.08 33.82 0.72
CA PHE A 291 3.59 32.48 0.50
C PHE A 291 3.35 31.57 1.70
N GLU A 292 3.54 32.10 2.91
CA GLU A 292 3.23 31.38 4.15
C GLU A 292 1.71 31.07 4.26
N ASP A 293 0.86 32.07 4.00
CA ASP A 293 -0.60 31.89 3.97
C ASP A 293 -1.04 30.86 2.91
N THR A 294 -0.40 30.87 1.72
CA THR A 294 -0.63 29.86 0.68
C THR A 294 -0.25 28.44 1.15
N ALA A 295 0.92 28.27 1.79
CA ALA A 295 1.36 26.96 2.27
C ALA A 295 0.39 26.39 3.32
N LEU A 296 -0.04 27.22 4.28
CA LEU A 296 -1.01 26.85 5.32
C LEU A 296 -2.38 26.51 4.72
N LEU A 297 -2.84 27.29 3.74
CA LEU A 297 -4.08 27.02 3.01
C LEU A 297 -4.02 25.66 2.32
N CYS A 298 -2.95 25.38 1.56
CA CYS A 298 -2.78 24.11 0.86
C CYS A 298 -2.75 22.92 1.83
N GLN A 299 -2.06 23.04 2.96
CA GLN A 299 -2.01 21.97 3.96
C GLN A 299 -3.38 21.69 4.58
N ARG A 300 -4.14 22.73 4.91
CA ARG A 300 -5.50 22.60 5.45
C ARG A 300 -6.45 21.96 4.44
N VAL A 301 -6.44 22.44 3.20
CA VAL A 301 -7.32 21.95 2.15
C VAL A 301 -6.98 20.51 1.79
N ASN A 302 -5.69 20.14 1.71
CA ASN A 302 -5.26 18.78 1.40
C ASN A 302 -5.86 17.71 2.36
N LYS A 303 -5.94 18.04 3.66
CA LYS A 303 -6.57 17.16 4.65
C LYS A 303 -8.09 17.02 4.40
N GLN A 304 -8.75 18.13 4.10
CA GLN A 304 -10.21 18.16 3.91
C GLN A 304 -10.65 17.49 2.60
N VAL A 305 -9.92 17.70 1.49
CA VAL A 305 -10.33 17.17 0.18
C VAL A 305 -10.27 15.65 0.12
N GLY A 306 -9.33 15.01 0.83
CA GLY A 306 -9.25 13.54 0.93
C GLY A 306 -10.46 12.93 1.64
N GLU A 307 -11.15 13.72 2.48
CA GLU A 307 -12.37 13.29 3.14
C GLU A 307 -13.64 13.63 2.37
N VAL A 308 -13.59 14.51 1.37
CA VAL A 308 -14.80 15.02 0.69
C VAL A 308 -14.92 14.48 -0.74
N PHE A 309 -13.82 14.40 -1.49
CA PHE A 309 -13.83 14.12 -2.92
C PHE A 309 -13.16 12.79 -3.25
N GLN A 310 -13.64 12.12 -4.31
CA GLN A 310 -13.06 10.85 -4.77
C GLN A 310 -11.67 11.01 -5.40
N SER A 311 -11.33 12.19 -5.90
CA SER A 311 -10.04 12.49 -6.53
C SER A 311 -9.42 13.75 -5.91
N PRO A 312 -8.79 13.64 -4.72
CA PRO A 312 -8.24 14.78 -4.01
C PRO A 312 -7.10 15.48 -4.76
N GLU A 313 -6.25 14.71 -5.45
CA GLU A 313 -5.15 15.25 -6.29
C GLU A 313 -5.64 16.22 -7.37
N THR A 314 -6.78 15.95 -8.02
CA THR A 314 -7.29 16.83 -9.10
C THR A 314 -7.82 18.14 -8.53
N VAL A 315 -8.47 18.08 -7.37
CA VAL A 315 -8.94 19.27 -6.63
C VAL A 315 -7.74 20.10 -6.15
N MET A 316 -6.71 19.45 -5.61
CA MET A 316 -5.47 20.12 -5.17
C MET A 316 -4.71 20.76 -6.33
N ALA A 317 -4.59 20.09 -7.47
CA ALA A 317 -3.97 20.66 -8.66
C ALA A 317 -4.72 21.92 -9.11
N LYS A 318 -6.06 21.87 -9.14
CA LYS A 318 -6.91 23.00 -9.52
C LYS A 318 -6.81 24.15 -8.50
N LEU A 319 -6.72 23.85 -7.20
CA LEU A 319 -6.48 24.83 -6.15
C LEU A 319 -5.14 25.57 -6.38
N ILE A 320 -4.06 24.81 -6.56
CA ILE A 320 -2.71 25.36 -6.74
C ILE A 320 -2.65 26.22 -8.01
N GLN A 321 -3.22 25.73 -9.12
CA GLN A 321 -3.34 26.51 -10.35
C GLN A 321 -4.10 27.83 -10.11
N ASN A 322 -5.25 27.76 -9.45
CA ASN A 322 -6.07 28.94 -9.18
C ASN A 322 -5.34 29.96 -8.28
N ILE A 323 -4.61 29.51 -7.26
CA ILE A 323 -3.78 30.37 -6.40
C ILE A 323 -2.69 31.05 -7.23
N PHE A 324 -2.00 30.29 -8.08
CA PHE A 324 -0.93 30.82 -8.91
C PHE A 324 -1.43 31.90 -9.87
N GLU A 325 -2.48 31.60 -10.64
CA GLU A 325 -3.05 32.51 -11.64
C GLU A 325 -3.71 33.75 -11.02
N ASN A 326 -4.51 33.58 -9.97
CA ASN A 326 -5.35 34.67 -9.45
C ASN A 326 -4.73 35.46 -8.30
N LYS A 327 -3.73 34.89 -7.58
CA LYS A 327 -3.10 35.57 -6.44
C LYS A 327 -1.65 35.90 -6.73
N LEU A 328 -0.81 34.89 -6.96
CA LEU A 328 0.63 35.10 -7.07
C LEU A 328 1.00 35.87 -8.34
N GLN A 329 0.42 35.50 -9.48
CA GLN A 329 0.68 36.18 -10.74
C GLN A 329 0.16 37.63 -10.70
N VAL A 330 -1.06 37.86 -10.20
CA VAL A 330 -1.64 39.20 -10.06
C VAL A 330 -0.83 40.09 -9.11
N GLN A 331 -0.36 39.56 -7.97
CA GLN A 331 0.49 40.34 -7.07
C GLN A 331 1.87 40.62 -7.66
N THR A 332 2.46 39.65 -8.37
CA THR A 332 3.76 39.83 -9.02
C THR A 332 3.68 40.88 -10.13
N THR A 333 2.62 40.87 -10.94
CA THR A 333 2.40 41.88 -11.99
C THR A 333 2.02 43.24 -11.41
N ALA A 334 1.21 43.30 -10.35
CA ALA A 334 0.87 44.55 -9.67
C ALA A 334 2.08 45.17 -8.95
N LEU A 335 2.94 44.35 -8.34
CA LEU A 335 4.21 44.79 -7.77
C LEU A 335 5.14 45.31 -8.87
N ALA A 336 5.28 44.58 -9.98
CA ALA A 336 6.06 45.03 -11.13
C ALA A 336 5.55 46.37 -11.69
N ALA A 337 4.23 46.54 -11.83
CA ALA A 337 3.61 47.78 -12.29
C ALA A 337 3.84 48.95 -11.31
N LYS A 338 3.63 48.74 -10.01
CA LYS A 338 3.91 49.75 -8.97
C LYS A 338 5.39 50.13 -8.93
N LEU A 339 6.28 49.15 -9.12
CA LEU A 339 7.72 49.39 -9.17
C LEU A 339 8.14 50.15 -10.45
N THR A 340 7.38 50.05 -11.55
CA THR A 340 7.60 50.87 -12.76
C THR A 340 7.12 52.32 -12.63
N GLU A 341 6.20 52.61 -11.71
CA GLU A 341 5.69 53.98 -11.46
C GLU A 341 6.66 54.86 -10.64
N PHE A 342 7.59 54.26 -9.88
CA PHE A 342 8.61 55.01 -9.15
C PHE A 342 9.68 55.60 -10.11
N ASN A 343 9.94 56.91 -10.00
CA ASN A 343 10.89 57.59 -10.88
C ASN A 343 12.36 57.32 -10.46
N LEU A 344 12.89 56.17 -10.91
CA LEU A 344 14.19 55.61 -10.51
C LEU A 344 15.42 56.14 -11.31
N GLY A 345 15.34 57.31 -11.93
CA GLY A 345 16.46 57.88 -12.72
C GLY A 345 16.70 57.16 -14.06
N SER A 346 17.88 57.33 -14.68
CA SER A 346 18.21 56.82 -16.02
C SER A 346 18.49 55.30 -16.10
N ASP A 347 18.51 54.60 -14.97
CA ASP A 347 18.92 53.18 -14.87
C ASP A 347 17.79 52.27 -14.33
N LYS A 348 16.53 52.61 -14.67
CA LYS A 348 15.30 51.94 -14.18
C LYS A 348 15.31 50.44 -14.40
N HIS A 349 15.75 50.00 -15.58
CA HIS A 349 15.80 48.59 -15.95
C HIS A 349 16.82 47.81 -15.09
N THR A 350 17.99 48.38 -14.86
CA THR A 350 19.04 47.74 -14.06
C THR A 350 18.68 47.65 -12.58
N PHE A 351 18.02 48.67 -12.02
CA PHE A 351 17.54 48.63 -10.65
C PHE A 351 16.43 47.60 -10.43
N LEU A 352 15.43 47.56 -11.31
CA LEU A 352 14.35 46.56 -11.24
C LEU A 352 14.87 45.14 -11.45
N SER A 353 15.79 44.96 -12.42
CA SER A 353 16.46 43.67 -12.60
C SER A 353 17.25 43.24 -11.36
N LYS A 354 17.92 44.15 -10.66
CA LYS A 354 18.62 43.84 -9.39
C LYS A 354 17.65 43.49 -8.25
N LEU A 355 16.52 44.17 -8.16
CA LEU A 355 15.52 43.95 -7.10
C LEU A 355 14.81 42.61 -7.29
N ILE A 356 14.40 42.29 -8.52
CA ILE A 356 13.85 40.98 -8.90
C ILE A 356 14.90 39.89 -8.67
N LYS A 357 16.15 40.10 -9.12
CA LYS A 357 17.24 39.14 -8.91
C LYS A 357 17.51 38.91 -7.43
N ASN A 358 17.40 39.93 -6.57
CA ASN A 358 17.55 39.79 -5.12
C ASN A 358 16.40 39.00 -4.48
N ILE A 359 15.14 39.29 -4.83
CA ILE A 359 13.95 38.59 -4.28
C ILE A 359 13.98 37.10 -4.64
N PHE A 360 14.38 36.78 -5.87
CA PHE A 360 14.37 35.41 -6.37
C PHE A 360 15.74 34.72 -6.27
N SER A 361 16.79 35.40 -5.81
CA SER A 361 18.19 34.91 -5.81
C SER A 361 18.33 33.53 -5.19
N THR A 362 17.79 33.34 -3.99
CA THR A 362 17.84 32.08 -3.24
C THR A 362 17.11 30.93 -3.95
N TYR A 363 16.04 31.23 -4.68
CA TYR A 363 15.27 30.24 -5.43
C TYR A 363 15.93 29.90 -6.77
N LEU A 364 16.52 30.89 -7.44
CA LEU A 364 17.18 30.72 -8.73
C LEU A 364 18.56 30.06 -8.59
N GLU A 365 19.24 30.24 -7.46
CA GLU A 365 20.54 29.61 -7.19
C GLU A 365 20.43 28.08 -7.10
N SER A 366 19.32 27.57 -6.56
CA SER A 366 19.05 26.13 -6.43
C SER A 366 18.16 25.55 -7.54
N TYR A 367 17.66 26.40 -8.45
CA TYR A 367 16.71 26.03 -9.51
C TYR A 367 17.17 24.82 -10.33
N ILE A 368 18.40 24.86 -10.85
CA ILE A 368 18.86 23.84 -11.79
C ILE A 368 18.99 22.46 -11.13
N GLU A 369 19.39 22.41 -9.86
CA GLU A 369 19.47 21.13 -9.13
C GLU A 369 18.07 20.58 -8.83
N MET A 370 17.11 21.44 -8.47
CA MET A 370 15.71 21.02 -8.30
C MET A 370 15.09 20.51 -9.61
N GLU A 371 15.34 21.20 -10.73
CA GLU A 371 14.83 20.78 -12.05
C GLU A 371 15.43 19.42 -12.46
N LYS A 372 16.72 19.21 -12.22
CA LYS A 372 17.39 17.93 -12.49
C LYS A 372 16.83 16.80 -11.63
N ASP A 373 16.60 17.05 -10.34
CA ASP A 373 16.06 16.05 -9.42
C ASP A 373 14.61 15.67 -9.77
N TYR A 374 13.77 16.68 -10.08
CA TYR A 374 12.43 16.47 -10.59
C TYR A 374 12.44 15.62 -11.87
N LEU A 375 13.26 16.00 -12.85
CA LEU A 375 13.27 15.33 -14.15
C LEU A 375 13.79 13.89 -14.05
N ARG A 376 14.80 13.63 -13.20
CA ARG A 376 15.24 12.25 -12.87
C ARG A 376 14.11 11.44 -12.26
N THR A 377 13.49 11.94 -11.20
CA THR A 377 12.44 11.23 -10.48
C THR A 377 11.24 10.95 -11.39
N ARG A 378 10.84 11.94 -12.19
CA ARG A 378 9.73 11.81 -13.13
C ARG A 378 10.03 10.81 -14.25
N SER A 379 11.23 10.87 -14.83
CA SER A 379 11.65 9.96 -15.90
C SER A 379 11.75 8.52 -15.40
N ALA A 380 12.31 8.31 -14.20
CA ALA A 380 12.35 7.00 -13.55
C ALA A 380 10.96 6.42 -13.32
N MET A 381 10.00 7.22 -12.85
CA MET A 381 8.61 6.78 -12.67
C MET A 381 7.93 6.39 -13.99
N ILE A 382 8.15 7.14 -15.07
CA ILE A 382 7.60 6.82 -16.40
C ILE A 382 8.12 5.47 -16.87
N LEU A 383 9.43 5.24 -16.75
CA LEU A 383 10.06 3.98 -17.14
C LEU A 383 9.59 2.83 -16.26
N GLN A 384 9.59 3.00 -14.94
CA GLN A 384 9.16 1.97 -14.00
C GLN A 384 7.72 1.52 -14.28
N ARG A 385 6.79 2.47 -14.44
CA ARG A 385 5.39 2.17 -14.77
C ARG A 385 5.26 1.37 -16.07
N TYR A 386 6.09 1.68 -17.06
CA TYR A 386 6.10 0.93 -18.32
C TYR A 386 6.61 -0.50 -18.13
N TYR A 387 7.74 -0.70 -17.46
CA TYR A 387 8.28 -2.05 -17.25
C TYR A 387 7.41 -2.90 -16.33
N ASP A 388 6.80 -2.31 -15.30
CA ASP A 388 5.81 -2.97 -14.45
C ASP A 388 4.59 -3.43 -15.27
N SER A 389 4.12 -2.61 -16.22
CA SER A 389 2.99 -2.99 -17.11
C SER A 389 3.32 -4.17 -18.03
N LYS A 390 4.61 -4.41 -18.27
CA LYS A 390 5.14 -5.55 -19.03
C LYS A 390 5.58 -6.72 -18.14
N ASN A 391 5.32 -6.65 -16.84
CA ASN A 391 5.81 -7.62 -15.84
C ASN A 391 7.33 -7.85 -15.93
N HIS A 392 8.08 -6.80 -16.27
CA HIS A 392 9.50 -6.88 -16.53
C HIS A 392 10.30 -6.18 -15.42
N GLN A 393 11.24 -6.89 -14.83
CA GLN A 393 12.17 -6.30 -13.87
C GLN A 393 13.50 -5.99 -14.54
N LYS A 394 13.86 -4.71 -14.57
CA LYS A 394 15.16 -4.27 -15.06
C LYS A 394 16.29 -4.90 -14.23
N ARG A 395 17.19 -5.61 -14.91
CA ARG A 395 18.45 -6.08 -14.30
C ARG A 395 19.57 -5.11 -14.66
N PRO A 396 20.46 -4.77 -13.71
CA PRO A 396 21.66 -4.00 -14.02
C PRO A 396 22.55 -4.88 -14.92
N LEU A 397 22.65 -4.51 -16.19
CA LEU A 397 23.65 -5.09 -17.08
C LEU A 397 25.00 -4.52 -16.66
N GLY A 398 25.94 -5.40 -16.30
CA GLY A 398 27.26 -5.02 -15.83
C GLY A 398 27.95 -4.10 -16.83
N GLY A 399 28.29 -2.89 -16.38
CA GLY A 399 28.91 -1.87 -17.21
C GLY A 399 30.23 -2.35 -17.81
N GLY A 400 30.37 -2.18 -19.12
CA GLY A 400 31.65 -2.36 -19.81
C GLY A 400 31.51 -2.55 -21.31
N ARG A 401 31.80 -1.49 -22.08
CA ARG A 401 32.10 -1.57 -23.53
C ARG A 401 33.45 -2.29 -23.76
N GLN A 402 33.56 -3.57 -23.39
CA GLN A 402 34.62 -4.45 -23.84
C GLN A 402 34.00 -5.73 -24.39
N ARG A 403 33.70 -5.69 -25.70
CA ARG A 403 33.41 -6.88 -26.48
C ARG A 403 34.70 -7.68 -26.64
N THR A 404 34.90 -8.69 -25.79
CA THR A 404 35.59 -9.93 -26.16
C THR A 404 35.20 -11.03 -25.15
N ASN A 405 34.41 -12.00 -25.64
CA ASN A 405 34.30 -13.38 -25.19
C ASN A 405 34.29 -13.63 -23.67
N LEU A 406 33.11 -13.86 -23.07
CA LEU A 406 32.90 -14.79 -21.94
C LEU A 406 31.36 -15.07 -21.80
N PRO A 407 30.92 -16.11 -21.07
CA PRO A 407 29.75 -16.93 -21.41
C PRO A 407 28.41 -16.30 -21.05
N LEU A 408 27.40 -16.63 -21.87
CA LEU A 408 26.02 -16.18 -21.77
C LEU A 408 25.39 -16.55 -20.43
N GLY A 409 24.82 -15.54 -19.76
CA GLY A 409 23.87 -15.74 -18.66
C GLY A 409 22.54 -16.35 -19.15
N PRO A 410 21.69 -16.86 -18.25
CA PRO A 410 20.48 -17.58 -18.61
C PRO A 410 19.48 -16.71 -19.38
N SER A 411 18.85 -17.34 -20.38
CA SER A 411 17.83 -16.81 -21.30
C SER A 411 16.80 -15.92 -20.60
N ILE A 412 16.58 -14.71 -21.13
CA ILE A 412 15.40 -13.89 -20.82
C ILE A 412 14.33 -14.30 -21.83
N ASP A 413 13.28 -14.97 -21.39
CA ASP A 413 12.12 -15.27 -22.22
C ASP A 413 11.35 -13.98 -22.48
N THR A 414 11.62 -13.35 -23.62
CA THR A 414 11.06 -12.05 -23.99
C THR A 414 9.64 -12.13 -24.56
N HIS A 415 9.06 -13.32 -24.72
CA HIS A 415 7.72 -13.56 -25.28
C HIS A 415 7.39 -12.79 -26.59
N GLY A 416 8.40 -12.32 -27.34
CA GLY A 416 8.22 -11.48 -28.53
C GLY A 416 7.98 -9.98 -28.26
N GLU A 417 8.09 -9.51 -27.02
CA GLU A 417 8.02 -8.09 -26.66
C GLU A 417 9.31 -7.35 -27.04
N THR A 418 9.16 -6.21 -27.72
CA THR A 418 10.31 -5.40 -28.18
C THR A 418 10.85 -4.47 -27.10
N PHE A 419 10.12 -4.30 -25.99
CA PHE A 419 10.40 -3.34 -24.91
C PHE A 419 10.62 -1.88 -25.37
N LEU A 420 10.21 -1.55 -26.60
CA LEU A 420 10.20 -0.21 -27.16
C LEU A 420 8.78 0.34 -27.18
N SER A 421 8.55 1.43 -26.48
CA SER A 421 7.25 2.12 -26.45
C SER A 421 7.35 3.55 -26.97
N GLN A 422 6.54 3.87 -27.98
CA GLN A 422 6.39 5.23 -28.49
C GLN A 422 5.78 6.16 -27.43
N GLU A 423 4.87 5.67 -26.60
CA GLU A 423 4.23 6.46 -25.54
C GLU A 423 5.25 6.91 -24.48
N VAL A 424 6.16 6.03 -24.09
CA VAL A 424 7.26 6.37 -23.17
C VAL A 424 8.15 7.47 -23.76
N VAL A 425 8.49 7.36 -25.05
CA VAL A 425 9.30 8.36 -25.75
C VAL A 425 8.60 9.72 -25.76
N VAL A 426 7.32 9.77 -26.13
CA VAL A 426 6.54 11.01 -26.17
C VAL A 426 6.48 11.66 -24.80
N ASN A 427 6.22 10.87 -23.74
CA ASN A 427 6.15 11.39 -22.37
C ASN A 427 7.49 11.96 -21.89
N LEU A 428 8.61 11.24 -22.10
CA LEU A 428 9.95 11.73 -21.73
C LEU A 428 10.34 13.00 -22.49
N LEU A 429 10.04 13.07 -23.79
CA LEU A 429 10.28 14.26 -24.60
C LEU A 429 9.43 15.45 -24.15
N GLN A 430 8.18 15.21 -23.78
CA GLN A 430 7.28 16.27 -23.33
C GLN A 430 7.71 16.86 -21.98
N GLU A 431 8.08 16.02 -21.01
CA GLU A 431 8.61 16.48 -19.72
C GLU A 431 9.91 17.27 -19.91
N THR A 432 10.80 16.79 -20.78
CA THR A 432 12.06 17.48 -21.11
C THR A 432 11.81 18.81 -21.83
N ARG A 433 10.83 18.89 -22.73
CA ARG A 433 10.46 20.15 -23.40
C ARG A 433 10.02 21.20 -22.38
N HIS A 434 9.16 20.83 -21.44
CA HIS A 434 8.73 21.77 -20.39
C HIS A 434 9.89 22.19 -19.49
N ALA A 435 10.85 21.30 -19.22
CA ALA A 435 12.08 21.64 -18.51
C ALA A 435 12.93 22.66 -19.28
N PHE A 436 13.06 22.53 -20.61
CA PHE A 436 13.74 23.54 -21.43
C PHE A 436 13.04 24.90 -21.43
N GLU A 437 11.71 24.93 -21.51
CA GLU A 437 10.93 26.17 -21.47
C GLU A 437 11.12 26.91 -20.14
N ARG A 438 11.17 26.18 -19.02
CA ARG A 438 11.51 26.72 -17.70
C ARG A 438 12.96 27.18 -17.65
N CYS A 439 13.89 26.36 -18.11
CA CYS A 439 15.32 26.64 -18.09
C CYS A 439 15.65 27.94 -18.84
N ASN A 440 15.02 28.16 -19.99
CA ASN A 440 15.16 29.38 -20.79
C ASN A 440 14.71 30.66 -20.07
N ARG A 441 13.76 30.56 -19.13
CA ARG A 441 13.22 31.71 -18.39
C ARG A 441 13.89 31.91 -17.03
N LEU A 442 14.35 30.83 -16.40
CA LEU A 442 14.79 30.83 -15.01
C LEU A 442 16.32 30.74 -14.85
N SER A 443 17.05 30.22 -15.84
CA SER A 443 18.52 30.24 -15.78
C SER A 443 19.06 31.65 -16.04
N ASP A 444 20.17 31.97 -15.38
CA ASP A 444 20.95 33.15 -15.76
C ASP A 444 21.40 33.01 -17.23
N PRO A 445 21.32 34.07 -18.05
CA PRO A 445 21.73 34.01 -19.46
C PRO A 445 23.16 33.50 -19.67
N SER A 446 24.06 33.71 -18.70
CA SER A 446 25.44 33.22 -18.76
C SER A 446 25.56 31.71 -18.53
N ASP A 447 24.68 31.12 -17.72
CA ASP A 447 24.67 29.68 -17.38
C ASP A 447 23.68 28.87 -18.22
N LEU A 448 22.77 29.53 -18.95
CA LEU A 448 21.72 28.89 -19.76
C LEU A 448 22.26 27.78 -20.68
N PRO A 449 23.35 27.95 -21.45
CA PRO A 449 23.85 26.86 -22.31
C PRO A 449 24.26 25.61 -21.51
N LYS A 450 24.92 25.80 -20.36
CA LYS A 450 25.37 24.73 -19.48
C LYS A 450 24.19 24.01 -18.82
N ASN A 451 23.20 24.76 -18.36
CA ASN A 451 22.01 24.22 -17.71
C ASN A 451 21.13 23.45 -18.71
N ALA A 452 20.90 24.01 -19.90
CA ALA A 452 20.19 23.32 -20.97
C ALA A 452 20.91 22.02 -21.38
N PHE A 453 22.25 22.05 -21.50
CA PHE A 453 23.00 20.84 -21.79
C PHE A 453 22.87 19.78 -20.68
N SER A 454 22.81 20.20 -19.41
CA SER A 454 22.60 19.28 -18.28
C SER A 454 21.23 18.59 -18.33
N ILE A 455 20.17 19.32 -18.72
CA ILE A 455 18.83 18.76 -18.94
C ILE A 455 18.84 17.78 -20.12
N PHE A 456 19.55 18.11 -21.20
CA PHE A 456 19.70 17.22 -22.35
C PHE A 456 20.38 15.90 -21.98
N LEU A 457 21.43 15.94 -21.15
CA LEU A 457 22.10 14.73 -20.69
C LEU A 457 21.16 13.80 -19.90
N LEU A 458 20.24 14.35 -19.11
CA LEU A 458 19.23 13.53 -18.41
C LEU A 458 18.27 12.85 -19.39
N LEU A 459 17.87 13.53 -20.47
CA LEU A 459 17.08 12.90 -21.53
C LEU A 459 17.87 11.77 -22.18
N VAL A 460 19.15 11.97 -22.51
CA VAL A 460 20.00 10.93 -23.09
C VAL A 460 20.13 9.72 -22.15
N GLU A 461 20.33 9.95 -20.86
CA GLU A 461 20.39 8.90 -19.84
C GLU A 461 19.10 8.07 -19.82
N HIS A 462 17.93 8.71 -19.66
CA HIS A 462 16.68 7.97 -19.46
C HIS A 462 16.05 7.43 -20.75
N LEU A 463 16.16 8.17 -21.86
CA LEU A 463 15.59 7.77 -23.15
C LEU A 463 16.55 6.87 -23.94
N CYS A 464 17.81 7.28 -24.09
CA CYS A 464 18.74 6.53 -24.92
C CYS A 464 19.33 5.35 -24.16
N VAL A 465 19.90 5.55 -22.97
CA VAL A 465 20.57 4.47 -22.23
C VAL A 465 19.53 3.55 -21.58
N ASP A 466 18.66 4.09 -20.74
CA ASP A 466 17.77 3.25 -19.93
C ASP A 466 16.61 2.61 -20.69
N HIS A 467 16.17 3.19 -21.81
CA HIS A 467 15.01 2.68 -22.56
C HIS A 467 15.43 2.03 -23.87
N ILE A 468 16.06 2.78 -24.77
CA ILE A 468 16.39 2.29 -26.11
C ILE A 468 17.53 1.28 -26.08
N ASP A 469 18.68 1.62 -25.49
CA ASP A 469 19.87 0.75 -25.45
C ASP A 469 19.56 -0.53 -24.67
N TYR A 470 18.88 -0.40 -23.52
CA TYR A 470 18.38 -1.53 -22.75
C TYR A 470 17.50 -2.49 -23.58
N ALA A 471 16.52 -1.97 -24.33
CA ALA A 471 15.65 -2.78 -25.17
C ALA A 471 16.41 -3.45 -26.33
N LEU A 472 17.38 -2.74 -26.93
CA LEU A 472 18.25 -3.29 -27.98
C LEU A 472 19.14 -4.42 -27.46
N GLU A 473 19.72 -4.29 -26.27
CA GLU A 473 20.53 -5.35 -25.64
C GLU A 473 19.70 -6.60 -25.35
N ILE A 474 18.48 -6.45 -24.83
CA ILE A 474 17.54 -7.56 -24.64
C ILE A 474 17.23 -8.23 -25.99
N GLY A 475 16.88 -7.44 -27.01
CA GLY A 475 16.58 -7.95 -28.35
C GLY A 475 17.74 -8.74 -28.97
N LEU A 476 18.97 -8.22 -28.85
CA LEU A 476 20.18 -8.89 -29.35
C LEU A 476 20.48 -10.20 -28.60
N SER A 477 20.28 -10.23 -27.27
CA SER A 477 20.45 -11.45 -26.47
C SER A 477 19.47 -12.57 -26.87
N GLY A 478 18.25 -12.22 -27.31
CA GLY A 478 17.27 -13.17 -27.83
C GLY A 478 17.67 -13.78 -29.18
N THR A 479 18.35 -13.02 -30.05
CA THR A 479 18.76 -13.50 -31.39
C THR A 479 19.98 -14.41 -31.40
N HIS A 480 20.84 -14.35 -30.37
CA HIS A 480 22.03 -15.19 -30.29
C HIS A 480 21.75 -16.63 -29.81
N ASN A 481 20.55 -16.90 -29.30
CA ASN A 481 20.14 -18.21 -28.78
C ASN A 481 19.28 -19.04 -29.77
N SER A 482 19.03 -18.54 -30.99
CA SER A 482 18.17 -19.19 -31.99
C SER A 482 18.94 -19.90 -33.13
N HIS A 483 20.16 -20.39 -32.86
CA HIS A 483 20.94 -21.20 -33.81
C HIS A 483 21.26 -22.58 -33.26
#